data_AF-A0A950R2K3-F1
#
_entry.id   AF-A0A950R2K3-F1
#
_cell.length_a   1.000
_cell.length_b   1.000
_cell.length_c   1.000
_cell.angle_alpha   90.00
_cell.angle_beta   90.00
_cell.angle_gamma   90.00
#
_symmetry.space_group_name_H-M   'P 1'
#
loop_
_entity.id
_entity.type
_entity.pdbx_description
1 polymer ?
#
loop_
_entity_poly.entity_id
_entity_poly.type
_entity_poly.pdbx_seq_one_letter_code
_entity_poly.pdbx_strand_id
1 'polypeptide(L)'
;MMDAAKESLPAGPRISCIGIPTADRPAELLRALWSYYRSGQGCHNHNLRVFVSDNSRTHENTIKVALGSFATSINWPVFYAGPEEKAGFIVALQSMSDAPPPVLEFALFGVHGSPVTAGANRNAILLHTIGDLVLSADDDTVCQPATLHGTEETTTLTVGGTGNDAAFWFFPGRASAVAAATQLKINIFSEHERLLGKALSQILSTYPPERIRSLSKDYGRLESAAFANAQIRITFTGVLGDSGMFSTPKLVLHSGSPTIERLDNYISTGGNLLDCRDIGRQWLAPTICRMGAPMTTATGLDNRTLLPPFLPVCRNQDEVFGATLKRCIPSALCGHLPFTIVHDPAGQRRNEPNWASAVRLCDLVLECITSWSEPVEERTPSERMLLLGQHVTHLGELAPARFEEFSRSVLLIRAAKMASHLEARLASGGDRPTCIRDHLATQLNELRQAITRRDYGSMRLDAPGSPQHMVKQFGQLLSWWPEILRATSMLREQGISLGQTIAAHRTWL
;
A
#
# COMPACT_ATOMS: atom_id res chain seq x y z
N MET A 1 3.21 -40.07 -29.92
CA MET A 1 1.80 -39.65 -29.78
C MET A 1 1.42 -39.69 -28.33
N MET A 2 1.28 -38.52 -27.72
CA MET A 2 0.31 -38.23 -26.66
C MET A 2 0.40 -36.71 -26.44
N ASP A 3 -0.19 -35.99 -27.40
CA ASP A 3 -0.66 -34.62 -27.19
C ASP A 3 -1.73 -34.69 -26.11
N ALA A 4 -1.35 -34.42 -24.87
CA ALA A 4 -2.31 -34.08 -23.84
C ALA A 4 -2.73 -32.64 -24.10
N ALA A 5 -3.95 -32.48 -24.61
CA ALA A 5 -4.59 -31.21 -24.83
C ALA A 5 -4.41 -30.29 -23.62
N LYS A 6 -3.72 -29.16 -23.81
CA LYS A 6 -3.83 -27.99 -22.95
C LYS A 6 -5.26 -27.49 -23.09
N GLU A 7 -6.17 -28.02 -22.29
CA GLU A 7 -7.45 -27.37 -22.03
C GLU A 7 -7.14 -25.96 -21.52
N SER A 8 -7.39 -24.96 -22.36
CA SER A 8 -7.21 -23.56 -21.98
C SER A 8 -8.25 -23.25 -20.91
N LEU A 9 -7.80 -23.21 -19.65
CA LEU A 9 -8.56 -22.59 -18.58
C LEU A 9 -9.09 -21.24 -19.08
N PRO A 10 -10.36 -20.87 -18.79
CA PRO A 10 -10.89 -19.57 -19.20
C PRO A 10 -9.93 -18.48 -18.75
N ALA A 11 -9.64 -17.53 -19.63
CA ALA A 11 -8.68 -16.46 -19.36
C ALA A 11 -9.13 -15.73 -18.07
N GLY A 12 -8.37 -15.93 -16.99
CA GLY A 12 -8.63 -15.27 -15.71
C GLY A 12 -8.59 -13.75 -15.85
N PRO A 13 -9.05 -13.02 -14.82
CA PRO A 13 -9.06 -11.57 -14.88
C PRO A 13 -7.63 -11.04 -15.07
N ARG A 14 -7.47 -10.04 -15.95
CA ARG A 14 -6.16 -9.51 -16.35
C ARG A 14 -6.00 -8.06 -15.93
N ILE A 15 -4.79 -7.70 -15.55
CA ILE A 15 -4.37 -6.33 -15.34
C ILE A 15 -4.35 -5.63 -16.70
N SER A 16 -5.11 -4.55 -16.80
CA SER A 16 -5.23 -3.74 -18.02
C SER A 16 -4.47 -2.43 -17.92
N CYS A 17 -4.06 -2.02 -16.72
CA CYS A 17 -3.40 -0.73 -16.49
C CYS A 17 -2.24 -0.86 -15.50
N ILE A 18 -1.15 -0.13 -15.77
CA ILE A 18 -0.17 0.26 -14.76
C ILE A 18 -0.41 1.72 -14.37
N GLY A 19 -0.62 1.98 -13.08
CA GLY A 19 -0.83 3.31 -12.52
C GLY A 19 0.38 3.76 -11.71
N ILE A 20 1.01 4.88 -12.05
CA ILE A 20 2.17 5.41 -11.32
C ILE A 20 1.85 6.80 -10.74
N PRO A 21 1.83 6.97 -9.41
CA PRO A 21 1.76 8.28 -8.79
C PRO A 21 3.14 8.94 -8.84
N THR A 22 3.17 10.24 -9.16
CA THR A 22 4.43 11.00 -9.17
C THR A 22 4.24 12.45 -8.72
N ALA A 23 5.32 13.06 -8.27
CA ALA A 23 5.40 14.49 -7.98
C ALA A 23 6.87 14.92 -7.98
N ASP A 24 7.23 15.84 -8.87
CA ASP A 24 8.54 16.47 -9.02
C ASP A 24 9.71 15.47 -9.17
N ARG A 25 9.45 14.31 -9.80
CA ARG A 25 10.41 13.19 -9.95
C ARG A 25 10.46 12.61 -11.38
N PRO A 26 10.80 13.42 -12.40
CA PRO A 26 10.80 12.98 -13.79
C PRO A 26 11.76 11.82 -14.08
N ALA A 27 12.93 11.81 -13.45
CA ALA A 27 13.96 10.78 -13.70
C ALA A 27 13.55 9.42 -13.12
N GLU A 28 13.05 9.41 -11.89
CA GLU A 28 12.55 8.20 -11.23
C GLU A 28 11.32 7.66 -11.97
N LEU A 29 10.36 8.51 -12.32
CA LEU A 29 9.19 8.14 -13.12
C LEU A 29 9.59 7.42 -14.42
N LEU A 30 10.48 8.03 -15.22
CA LEU A 30 10.90 7.43 -16.49
C LEU A 30 11.59 6.08 -16.29
N ARG A 31 12.44 5.97 -15.26
CA ARG A 31 13.14 4.73 -14.93
C ARG A 31 12.15 3.63 -14.51
N ALA A 32 11.17 3.97 -13.68
CA ALA A 32 10.10 3.06 -13.31
C ALA A 32 9.33 2.60 -14.55
N LEU A 33 8.82 3.54 -15.36
CA LEU A 33 8.06 3.26 -16.58
C LEU A 33 8.79 2.31 -17.53
N TRP A 34 10.06 2.60 -17.84
CA TRP A 34 10.86 1.72 -18.71
C TRP A 34 11.05 0.33 -18.13
N SER A 35 11.22 0.21 -16.81
CA SER A 35 11.38 -1.10 -16.17
C SER A 35 10.10 -1.94 -16.23
N TYR A 36 8.94 -1.36 -15.95
CA TYR A 36 7.66 -2.07 -16.02
C TYR A 36 7.25 -2.40 -17.45
N TYR A 37 7.49 -1.50 -18.40
CA TYR A 37 7.25 -1.75 -19.82
C TYR A 37 8.02 -3.00 -20.28
N ARG A 38 9.33 -3.08 -19.98
CA ARG A 38 10.16 -4.25 -20.32
C ARG A 38 9.63 -5.55 -19.71
N SER A 39 9.17 -5.53 -18.46
CA SER A 39 8.55 -6.73 -17.85
C SER A 39 7.26 -7.13 -18.56
N GLY A 40 6.44 -6.15 -18.96
CA GLY A 40 5.18 -6.37 -19.65
C GLY A 40 5.29 -6.72 -21.13
N GLN A 41 6.44 -6.58 -21.78
CA GLN A 41 6.60 -6.96 -23.20
C GLN A 41 6.34 -8.46 -23.47
N GLY A 42 6.45 -9.32 -22.45
CA GLY A 42 6.06 -10.74 -22.53
C GLY A 42 4.55 -11.00 -22.47
N CYS A 43 3.73 -9.97 -22.21
CA CYS A 43 2.27 -10.05 -22.18
C CYS A 43 1.67 -9.80 -23.58
N HIS A 44 1.94 -10.68 -24.55
CA HIS A 44 1.46 -10.51 -25.94
C HIS A 44 -0.07 -10.39 -26.09
N ASN A 45 -0.84 -10.69 -25.04
CA ASN A 45 -2.30 -10.66 -25.00
C ASN A 45 -2.87 -9.72 -23.91
N HIS A 46 -2.07 -8.85 -23.32
CA HIS A 46 -2.58 -7.84 -22.38
C HIS A 46 -2.63 -6.50 -23.10
N ASN A 47 -3.83 -5.91 -23.20
CA ASN A 47 -4.02 -4.54 -23.67
C ASN A 47 -3.59 -3.55 -22.58
N LEU A 48 -2.32 -3.59 -22.19
CA LEU A 48 -1.78 -2.77 -21.12
C LEU A 48 -1.76 -1.31 -21.53
N ARG A 49 -2.22 -0.46 -20.63
CA ARG A 49 -2.09 1.01 -20.70
C ARG A 49 -1.32 1.54 -19.50
N VAL A 50 -0.70 2.69 -19.69
CA VAL A 50 -0.02 3.44 -18.64
C VAL A 50 -0.92 4.59 -18.22
N PHE A 51 -1.07 4.80 -16.92
CA PHE A 51 -1.66 6.00 -16.36
C PHE A 51 -0.70 6.63 -15.35
N VAL A 52 -0.33 7.88 -15.58
CA VAL A 52 0.49 8.66 -14.65
C VAL A 52 -0.39 9.71 -13.99
N SER A 53 -0.48 9.64 -12.65
CA SER A 53 -1.13 10.69 -11.86
C SER A 53 -0.07 11.56 -11.22
N ASP A 54 -0.10 12.85 -11.54
CA ASP A 54 0.94 13.81 -11.21
C ASP A 54 0.42 14.93 -10.30
N ASN A 55 1.17 15.24 -9.26
CA ASN A 55 0.95 16.38 -8.35
C ASN A 55 2.22 17.26 -8.26
N SER A 56 3.02 17.29 -9.32
CA SER A 56 4.21 18.14 -9.43
C SER A 56 3.87 19.62 -9.28
N ARG A 57 4.79 20.36 -8.66
CA ARG A 57 4.70 21.82 -8.51
C ARG A 57 5.67 22.57 -9.40
N THR A 58 6.74 21.90 -9.81
CA THR A 58 7.90 22.52 -10.47
C THR A 58 8.29 21.82 -11.75
N HIS A 59 8.11 20.50 -11.85
CA HIS A 59 8.59 19.70 -12.99
C HIS A 59 7.47 19.11 -13.85
N GLU A 60 6.24 19.66 -13.79
CA GLU A 60 5.10 19.16 -14.57
C GLU A 60 5.39 19.11 -16.07
N ASN A 61 5.89 20.22 -16.65
CA ASN A 61 6.22 20.29 -18.07
C ASN A 61 7.32 19.30 -18.47
N THR A 62 8.34 19.12 -17.60
CA THR A 62 9.40 18.14 -17.82
C THR A 62 8.84 16.72 -17.86
N ILE A 63 7.89 16.40 -16.98
CA ILE A 63 7.19 15.11 -16.97
C ILE A 63 6.34 14.94 -18.23
N LYS A 64 5.54 15.92 -18.63
CA LYS A 64 4.72 15.87 -19.85
C LYS A 64 5.57 15.61 -21.10
N VAL A 65 6.70 16.32 -21.25
CA VAL A 65 7.64 16.13 -22.37
C VAL A 65 8.26 14.72 -22.33
N ALA A 66 8.74 14.29 -21.17
CA ALA A 66 9.32 12.96 -20.96
C ALA A 66 8.33 11.84 -21.29
N LEU A 67 7.07 11.98 -20.88
CA LEU A 67 5.99 11.04 -21.20
C LEU A 67 5.66 11.04 -22.69
N GLY A 68 5.73 12.19 -23.37
CA GLY A 68 5.60 12.27 -24.82
C GLY A 68 6.64 11.42 -25.54
N SER A 69 7.92 11.54 -25.17
CA SER A 69 8.99 10.72 -25.75
C SER A 69 8.88 9.24 -25.37
N PHE A 70 8.40 8.93 -24.17
CA PHE A 70 8.14 7.55 -23.76
C PHE A 70 6.99 6.94 -24.58
N ALA A 71 5.88 7.67 -24.76
CA ALA A 71 4.70 7.23 -25.50
C ALA A 71 4.99 6.93 -26.98
N THR A 72 5.90 7.67 -27.63
CA THR A 72 6.32 7.39 -29.01
C THR A 72 7.20 6.14 -29.15
N SER A 73 7.79 5.67 -28.04
CA SER A 73 8.77 4.59 -28.03
C SER A 73 8.19 3.24 -27.61
N ILE A 74 6.90 3.20 -27.25
CA ILE A 74 6.21 2.00 -26.78
C ILE A 74 4.89 1.79 -27.54
N ASN A 75 4.32 0.59 -27.41
CA ASN A 75 3.04 0.24 -28.02
C ASN A 75 1.86 0.27 -27.03
N TRP A 76 2.03 0.83 -25.84
CA TRP A 76 0.97 0.98 -24.84
C TRP A 76 0.39 2.38 -24.88
N PRO A 77 -0.94 2.56 -24.82
CA PRO A 77 -1.54 3.87 -24.60
C PRO A 77 -1.02 4.49 -23.30
N VAL A 78 -0.64 5.77 -23.35
CA VAL A 78 -0.17 6.52 -22.19
C VAL A 78 -1.16 7.63 -21.87
N PHE A 79 -1.69 7.59 -20.66
CA PHE A 79 -2.59 8.58 -20.10
C PHE A 79 -1.88 9.36 -18.99
N TYR A 80 -2.17 10.64 -18.89
CA TYR A 80 -1.61 11.54 -17.89
C TYR A 80 -2.71 12.35 -17.22
N ALA A 81 -2.56 12.60 -15.93
CA ALA A 81 -3.39 13.53 -15.19
C ALA A 81 -2.57 14.35 -14.20
N GLY A 82 -2.31 15.60 -14.56
CA GLY A 82 -1.75 16.64 -13.70
C GLY A 82 -2.84 17.51 -13.09
N PRO A 83 -2.47 18.71 -12.61
CA PRO A 83 -3.41 19.62 -11.98
C PRO A 83 -4.58 20.02 -12.88
N GLU A 84 -4.33 20.31 -14.16
CA GLU A 84 -5.35 20.74 -15.11
C GLU A 84 -6.37 19.64 -15.40
N GLU A 85 -5.89 18.42 -15.68
CA GLU A 85 -6.76 17.28 -15.99
C GLU A 85 -7.61 16.89 -14.77
N LYS A 86 -7.05 16.94 -13.56
CA LYS A 86 -7.79 16.69 -12.32
C LYS A 86 -8.86 17.74 -12.07
N ALA A 87 -8.56 19.03 -12.27
CA ALA A 87 -9.54 20.10 -12.11
C ALA A 87 -10.70 19.94 -13.11
N GLY A 88 -10.40 19.63 -14.38
CA GLY A 88 -11.42 19.32 -15.37
C GLY A 88 -12.27 18.10 -14.99
N PHE A 89 -11.67 17.06 -14.42
CA PHE A 89 -12.41 15.89 -13.96
C PHE A 89 -13.30 16.17 -12.75
N ILE A 90 -12.90 17.08 -11.83
CA ILE A 90 -13.79 17.54 -10.75
C ILE A 90 -15.05 18.18 -11.31
N VAL A 91 -14.93 19.04 -12.33
CA VAL A 91 -16.09 19.66 -12.98
C VAL A 91 -17.01 18.59 -13.61
N ALA A 92 -16.43 17.58 -14.25
CA ALA A 92 -17.21 16.45 -14.79
C ALA A 92 -17.89 15.61 -13.69
N LEU A 93 -17.25 15.43 -12.53
CA LEU A 93 -17.87 14.72 -11.40
C LEU A 93 -19.02 15.51 -10.79
N GLN A 94 -18.92 16.83 -10.72
CA GLN A 94 -19.98 17.70 -10.19
C GLN A 94 -21.27 17.66 -11.01
N SER A 95 -21.19 17.36 -12.32
CA SER A 95 -22.40 17.20 -13.13
C SER A 95 -23.08 15.85 -12.96
N MET A 96 -22.43 14.88 -12.30
CA MET A 96 -22.87 13.48 -12.21
C MET A 96 -23.03 12.96 -10.77
N SER A 97 -22.56 13.73 -9.78
CA SER A 97 -22.63 13.41 -8.35
C SER A 97 -23.02 14.63 -7.51
N ASP A 98 -23.66 14.38 -6.37
CA ASP A 98 -23.95 15.41 -5.36
C ASP A 98 -22.78 15.63 -4.39
N ALA A 99 -21.60 15.05 -4.67
CA ALA A 99 -20.44 15.17 -3.82
C ALA A 99 -19.97 16.65 -3.74
N PRO A 100 -19.80 17.22 -2.53
CA PRO A 100 -19.42 18.62 -2.40
C PRO A 100 -18.06 18.92 -3.07
N PRO A 101 -17.90 20.09 -3.73
CA PRO A 101 -16.63 20.48 -4.35
C PRO A 101 -15.40 20.32 -3.43
N PRO A 102 -15.44 20.73 -2.14
CA PRO A 102 -14.30 20.57 -1.25
C PRO A 102 -13.91 19.10 -1.00
N VAL A 103 -14.85 18.16 -1.10
CA VAL A 103 -14.58 16.72 -0.95
C VAL A 103 -13.87 16.17 -2.19
N LEU A 104 -14.32 16.58 -3.38
CA LEU A 104 -13.69 16.22 -4.66
C LEU A 104 -12.27 16.79 -4.77
N GLU A 105 -12.09 18.05 -4.39
CA GLU A 105 -10.78 18.71 -4.33
C GLU A 105 -9.85 18.01 -3.34
N PHE A 106 -10.34 17.70 -2.13
CA PHE A 106 -9.56 16.95 -1.15
C PHE A 106 -9.18 15.57 -1.68
N ALA A 107 -10.06 14.87 -2.40
CA ALA A 107 -9.76 13.54 -2.96
C ALA A 107 -8.57 13.55 -3.94
N LEU A 108 -8.50 14.56 -4.81
CA LEU A 108 -7.56 14.62 -5.95
C LEU A 108 -6.34 15.53 -5.74
N PHE A 109 -6.43 16.51 -4.86
CA PHE A 109 -5.35 17.44 -4.52
C PHE A 109 -4.89 17.35 -3.06
N GLY A 110 -5.71 16.78 -2.18
CA GLY A 110 -5.43 16.78 -0.75
C GLY A 110 -5.56 18.17 -0.13
N VAL A 111 -4.63 18.52 0.74
CA VAL A 111 -4.58 19.84 1.39
C VAL A 111 -3.56 20.71 0.69
N HIS A 112 -3.99 21.91 0.30
CA HIS A 112 -3.12 22.90 -0.34
C HIS A 112 -1.83 23.12 0.46
N GLY A 113 -0.68 23.07 -0.22
CA GLY A 113 0.63 23.23 0.41
C GLY A 113 1.21 21.95 1.02
N SER A 114 0.47 20.85 1.15
CA SER A 114 1.02 19.59 1.69
C SER A 114 2.17 19.04 0.83
N PRO A 115 3.39 18.84 1.36
CA PRO A 115 4.51 18.24 0.62
C PRO A 115 4.30 16.77 0.23
N VAL A 116 3.33 16.07 0.82
CA VAL A 116 3.09 14.64 0.56
C VAL A 116 1.65 14.45 0.11
N THR A 117 1.45 14.27 -1.19
CA THR A 117 0.13 14.11 -1.85
C THR A 117 0.00 12.78 -2.60
N ALA A 118 0.82 11.78 -2.22
CA ALA A 118 0.83 10.47 -2.89
C ALA A 118 -0.54 9.78 -2.81
N GLY A 119 -1.27 9.91 -1.70
CA GLY A 119 -2.62 9.36 -1.56
C GLY A 119 -3.61 9.98 -2.54
N ALA A 120 -3.51 11.29 -2.82
CA ALA A 120 -4.35 11.98 -3.78
C ALA A 120 -4.12 11.46 -5.22
N ASN A 121 -2.85 11.22 -5.57
CA ASN A 121 -2.51 10.56 -6.83
C ASN A 121 -3.01 9.12 -6.91
N ARG A 122 -2.99 8.38 -5.79
CA ARG A 122 -3.55 7.03 -5.75
C ARG A 122 -5.07 7.02 -5.88
N ASN A 123 -5.76 8.01 -5.31
CA ASN A 123 -7.19 8.20 -5.55
C ASN A 123 -7.46 8.47 -7.04
N ALA A 124 -6.68 9.31 -7.70
CA ALA A 124 -6.81 9.52 -9.14
C ALA A 124 -6.59 8.22 -9.94
N ILE A 125 -5.64 7.36 -9.54
CA ILE A 125 -5.46 6.02 -10.13
C ILE A 125 -6.71 5.16 -9.93
N LEU A 126 -7.30 5.15 -8.73
CA LEU A 126 -8.56 4.42 -8.47
C LEU A 126 -9.72 4.94 -9.34
N LEU A 127 -9.85 6.25 -9.51
CA LEU A 127 -10.92 6.81 -10.35
C LEU A 127 -10.70 6.51 -11.83
N HIS A 128 -9.48 6.70 -12.35
CA HIS A 128 -9.17 6.44 -13.75
C HIS A 128 -9.34 4.97 -14.15
N THR A 129 -9.06 4.06 -13.21
CA THR A 129 -9.07 2.61 -13.45
C THR A 129 -10.32 1.90 -12.90
N ILE A 130 -11.40 2.64 -12.64
CA ILE A 130 -12.65 2.06 -12.13
C ILE A 130 -13.16 0.97 -13.07
N GLY A 131 -13.40 -0.24 -12.57
CA GLY A 131 -13.79 -1.38 -13.41
C GLY A 131 -12.63 -2.24 -13.93
N ASP A 132 -11.38 -1.93 -13.60
CA ASP A 132 -10.20 -2.69 -14.04
C ASP A 132 -9.50 -3.45 -12.91
N LEU A 133 -8.65 -4.41 -13.29
CA LEU A 133 -7.49 -4.78 -12.46
C LEU A 133 -6.32 -3.84 -12.83
N VAL A 134 -5.67 -3.27 -11.83
CA VAL A 134 -4.56 -2.32 -12.00
C VAL A 134 -3.34 -2.74 -11.20
N LEU A 135 -2.14 -2.61 -11.78
CA LEU A 135 -0.89 -2.61 -11.04
C LEU A 135 -0.54 -1.17 -10.68
N SER A 136 -0.63 -0.79 -9.41
CA SER A 136 -0.16 0.52 -8.94
C SER A 136 1.26 0.41 -8.40
N ALA A 137 2.20 1.17 -8.97
CA ALA A 137 3.60 1.14 -8.58
C ALA A 137 4.13 2.55 -8.30
N ASP A 138 4.98 2.70 -7.28
CA ASP A 138 5.65 3.98 -6.98
C ASP A 138 6.71 4.32 -8.06
N ASP A 139 6.87 5.62 -8.30
CA ASP A 139 7.85 6.16 -9.25
C ASP A 139 9.31 5.90 -8.86
N ASP A 140 9.58 5.61 -7.58
CA ASP A 140 10.90 5.22 -7.07
C ASP A 140 11.14 3.70 -7.03
N THR A 141 10.34 2.92 -7.78
CA THR A 141 10.57 1.48 -7.95
C THR A 141 11.17 1.13 -9.31
N VAL A 142 11.93 0.05 -9.34
CA VAL A 142 12.41 -0.58 -10.58
C VAL A 142 11.86 -2.00 -10.61
N CYS A 143 11.13 -2.32 -11.69
CA CYS A 143 10.64 -3.65 -11.97
C CYS A 143 11.80 -4.57 -12.37
N GLN A 144 12.53 -5.01 -11.35
CA GLN A 144 13.59 -6.00 -11.42
C GLN A 144 13.22 -7.12 -10.44
N PRO A 145 12.32 -8.05 -10.85
CA PRO A 145 11.89 -9.14 -9.98
C PRO A 145 13.09 -9.96 -9.52
N ALA A 146 13.21 -10.17 -8.21
CA ALA A 146 14.30 -10.95 -7.63
C ALA A 146 13.82 -11.70 -6.39
N THR A 147 14.55 -12.76 -6.04
CA THR A 147 14.24 -13.58 -4.87
C THR A 147 15.44 -13.74 -3.97
N LEU A 148 15.19 -13.82 -2.67
CA LEU A 148 16.21 -14.04 -1.66
C LEU A 148 16.28 -15.52 -1.27
N HIS A 149 17.41 -15.94 -0.70
CA HIS A 149 17.64 -17.33 -0.30
C HIS A 149 16.54 -17.83 0.66
N GLY A 150 16.09 -19.08 0.50
CA GLY A 150 15.06 -19.68 1.36
C GLY A 150 13.63 -19.45 0.85
N THR A 151 13.49 -18.88 -0.35
CA THR A 151 12.21 -18.89 -1.07
C THR A 151 11.82 -20.34 -1.37
N GLU A 152 10.58 -20.69 -1.06
CA GLU A 152 10.04 -22.02 -1.29
C GLU A 152 9.62 -22.21 -2.74
N GLU A 153 9.46 -23.47 -3.15
CA GLU A 153 8.88 -23.77 -4.45
C GLU A 153 7.48 -23.16 -4.59
N THR A 154 7.18 -22.63 -5.80
CA THR A 154 5.87 -22.02 -6.13
C THR A 154 4.68 -22.99 -6.05
N THR A 155 4.95 -24.27 -5.76
CA THR A 155 3.99 -25.35 -5.59
C THR A 155 3.34 -25.36 -4.21
N THR A 156 3.81 -24.55 -3.25
CA THR A 156 3.23 -24.41 -1.92
C THR A 156 2.40 -23.13 -1.83
N LEU A 157 1.25 -23.19 -1.16
CA LEU A 157 0.42 -22.03 -0.81
C LEU A 157 0.35 -21.90 0.70
N THR A 158 0.53 -20.69 1.20
CA THR A 158 0.34 -20.38 2.61
C THR A 158 -0.96 -19.59 2.79
N VAL A 159 -1.78 -19.98 3.76
CA VAL A 159 -3.05 -19.30 4.07
C VAL A 159 -3.13 -18.97 5.56
N GLY A 160 -3.62 -17.77 5.88
CA GLY A 160 -3.70 -17.25 7.24
C GLY A 160 -2.50 -16.37 7.60
N GLY A 161 -2.39 -16.00 8.87
CA GLY A 161 -1.40 -15.02 9.35
C GLY A 161 -1.96 -13.61 9.45
N THR A 162 -1.08 -12.67 9.81
CA THR A 162 -1.45 -11.27 10.13
C THR A 162 -1.13 -10.29 9.00
N GLY A 163 -0.53 -10.77 7.91
CA GLY A 163 -0.02 -9.94 6.82
C GLY A 163 1.30 -9.23 7.16
N ASN A 164 1.90 -9.53 8.32
CA ASN A 164 3.19 -9.00 8.75
C ASN A 164 4.29 -10.08 8.82
N ASP A 165 4.03 -11.25 8.26
CA ASP A 165 4.87 -12.46 8.39
C ASP A 165 6.01 -12.54 7.35
N ALA A 166 6.36 -11.42 6.72
CA ALA A 166 7.46 -11.35 5.76
C ALA A 166 8.79 -11.64 6.43
N ALA A 167 9.64 -12.43 5.78
CA ALA A 167 11.02 -12.59 6.18
C ALA A 167 11.83 -11.34 5.82
N PHE A 168 12.85 -11.03 6.63
CA PHE A 168 13.75 -9.90 6.41
C PHE A 168 15.21 -10.35 6.21
N TRP A 169 15.92 -9.57 5.40
CA TRP A 169 17.36 -9.59 5.18
C TRP A 169 17.87 -8.17 5.33
N PHE A 170 19.06 -8.02 5.91
CA PHE A 170 19.63 -6.72 6.27
C PHE A 170 20.95 -6.53 5.56
N PHE A 171 21.15 -5.36 4.97
CA PHE A 171 22.30 -5.08 4.12
C PHE A 171 22.97 -3.76 4.50
N PRO A 172 24.30 -3.65 4.36
CA PRO A 172 25.02 -2.41 4.63
C PRO A 172 24.74 -1.33 3.58
N GLY A 173 24.25 -1.71 2.39
CA GLY A 173 23.87 -0.76 1.36
C GLY A 173 23.12 -1.41 0.19
N ARG A 174 22.43 -0.60 -0.60
CA ARG A 174 21.59 -1.04 -1.72
C ARG A 174 22.27 -1.96 -2.71
N ALA A 175 23.51 -1.66 -3.08
CA ALA A 175 24.28 -2.49 -4.01
C ALA A 175 24.46 -3.92 -3.49
N SER A 176 24.72 -4.08 -2.18
CA SER A 176 24.82 -5.40 -1.54
C SER A 176 23.48 -6.12 -1.44
N ALA A 177 22.38 -5.39 -1.23
CA ALA A 177 21.03 -5.98 -1.26
C ALA A 177 20.70 -6.55 -2.64
N VAL A 178 20.94 -5.77 -3.70
CA VAL A 178 20.70 -6.19 -5.09
C VAL A 178 21.60 -7.35 -5.48
N ALA A 179 22.89 -7.33 -5.08
CA ALA A 179 23.83 -8.41 -5.37
C ALA A 179 23.51 -9.73 -4.66
N ALA A 180 22.87 -9.68 -3.49
CA ALA A 180 22.49 -10.86 -2.73
C ALA A 180 21.23 -11.57 -3.28
N ALA A 181 20.44 -10.90 -4.11
CA ALA A 181 19.21 -11.45 -4.66
C ALA A 181 19.43 -12.15 -6.00
N THR A 182 18.72 -13.25 -6.22
CA THR A 182 18.69 -13.95 -7.52
C THR A 182 17.64 -13.30 -8.41
N GLN A 183 18.04 -12.75 -9.55
CA GLN A 183 17.10 -12.16 -10.51
C GLN A 183 16.19 -13.22 -11.12
N LEU A 184 14.90 -12.87 -11.24
CA LEU A 184 13.87 -13.71 -11.84
C LEU A 184 13.48 -13.15 -13.22
N LYS A 185 13.39 -14.05 -14.21
CA LYS A 185 12.85 -13.74 -15.54
C LYS A 185 11.35 -14.04 -15.56
N ILE A 186 10.58 -13.26 -14.80
CA ILE A 186 9.12 -13.42 -14.68
C ILE A 186 8.40 -12.18 -15.17
N ASN A 187 7.15 -12.39 -15.59
CA ASN A 187 6.24 -11.30 -15.90
C ASN A 187 5.49 -10.89 -14.64
N ILE A 188 5.72 -9.67 -14.15
CA ILE A 188 5.13 -9.21 -12.89
C ILE A 188 3.60 -9.18 -12.94
N PHE A 189 3.01 -8.78 -14.07
CA PHE A 189 1.56 -8.70 -14.25
C PHE A 189 0.92 -10.07 -14.10
N SER A 190 1.46 -11.07 -14.81
CA SER A 190 1.00 -12.46 -14.72
C SER A 190 1.10 -12.99 -13.29
N GLU A 191 2.17 -12.68 -12.54
CA GLU A 191 2.29 -13.12 -11.14
C GLU A 191 1.24 -12.50 -10.22
N HIS A 192 0.92 -11.20 -10.38
CA HIS A 192 -0.18 -10.59 -9.65
C HIS A 192 -1.53 -11.24 -9.99
N GLU A 193 -1.79 -11.52 -11.28
CA GLU A 193 -3.02 -12.17 -11.80
C GLU A 193 -3.20 -13.62 -11.31
N ARG A 194 -2.13 -14.27 -10.81
CA ARG A 194 -2.26 -15.60 -10.20
C ARG A 194 -3.19 -15.58 -9.00
N LEU A 195 -3.20 -14.49 -8.22
CA LEU A 195 -4.02 -14.33 -7.04
C LEU A 195 -5.11 -13.26 -7.21
N LEU A 196 -4.78 -12.12 -7.81
CA LEU A 196 -5.61 -10.92 -7.82
C LEU A 196 -6.98 -11.17 -8.47
N GLY A 197 -8.03 -10.73 -7.79
CA GLY A 197 -9.41 -10.76 -8.28
C GLY A 197 -10.04 -12.14 -8.35
N LYS A 198 -9.38 -13.18 -7.82
CA LYS A 198 -9.92 -14.54 -7.72
C LYS A 198 -10.58 -14.77 -6.36
N ALA A 199 -11.54 -15.68 -6.34
CA ALA A 199 -12.09 -16.21 -5.10
C ALA A 199 -11.05 -17.10 -4.39
N LEU A 200 -11.08 -17.12 -3.07
CA LEU A 200 -10.21 -18.00 -2.28
C LEU A 200 -10.38 -19.47 -2.68
N SER A 201 -11.64 -19.91 -2.83
CA SER A 201 -11.98 -21.28 -3.25
C SER A 201 -11.36 -21.66 -4.60
N GLN A 202 -11.38 -20.72 -5.56
CA GLN A 202 -10.74 -20.92 -6.86
C GLN A 202 -9.24 -21.12 -6.70
N ILE A 203 -8.56 -20.32 -5.88
CA ILE A 203 -7.12 -20.49 -5.65
C ILE A 203 -6.82 -21.80 -4.95
N LEU A 204 -7.55 -22.14 -3.87
CA LEU A 204 -7.34 -23.39 -3.14
C LEU A 204 -7.47 -24.62 -4.06
N SER A 205 -8.40 -24.61 -5.01
CA SER A 205 -8.58 -25.70 -5.97
C SER A 205 -7.39 -25.92 -6.93
N THR A 206 -6.49 -24.93 -7.05
CA THR A 206 -5.29 -25.03 -7.90
C THR A 206 -4.08 -25.64 -7.19
N TYR A 207 -4.17 -25.86 -5.87
CA TYR A 207 -3.11 -26.45 -5.06
C TYR A 207 -3.54 -27.81 -4.50
N PRO A 208 -2.68 -28.84 -4.54
CA PRO A 208 -2.94 -30.07 -3.80
C PRO A 208 -3.10 -29.77 -2.30
N PRO A 209 -4.07 -30.38 -1.59
CA PRO A 209 -4.33 -30.08 -0.18
C PRO A 209 -3.09 -30.18 0.73
N GLU A 210 -2.20 -31.15 0.48
CA GLU A 210 -0.95 -31.36 1.22
C GLU A 210 0.10 -30.26 1.00
N ARG A 211 -0.08 -29.42 -0.03
CA ARG A 211 0.76 -28.26 -0.34
C ARG A 211 0.18 -26.95 0.19
N ILE A 212 -0.94 -26.99 0.91
CA ILE A 212 -1.57 -25.82 1.53
C ILE A 212 -1.19 -25.79 3.01
N ARG A 213 -0.44 -24.76 3.41
CA ARG A 213 -0.01 -24.55 4.79
C ARG A 213 -0.87 -23.51 5.47
N SER A 214 -1.17 -23.74 6.75
CA SER A 214 -1.82 -22.76 7.62
C SER A 214 -0.81 -22.08 8.54
N LEU A 215 -0.78 -20.74 8.55
CA LEU A 215 0.03 -19.96 9.51
C LEU A 215 -0.65 -19.75 10.86
N SER A 216 -1.92 -20.14 11.02
CA SER A 216 -2.66 -19.88 12.26
C SER A 216 -3.27 -21.15 12.83
N LYS A 217 -3.13 -21.35 14.15
CA LYS A 217 -4.03 -22.26 14.91
C LYS A 217 -5.50 -21.79 14.82
N ASP A 218 -5.72 -20.53 14.47
CA ASP A 218 -7.04 -19.93 14.18
C ASP A 218 -7.59 -20.27 12.79
N TYR A 219 -7.01 -21.22 12.04
CA TYR A 219 -7.61 -21.68 10.78
C TYR A 219 -9.03 -22.20 10.99
N GLY A 220 -9.32 -22.76 12.17
CA GLY A 220 -10.68 -23.13 12.59
C GLY A 220 -11.68 -21.96 12.72
N ARG A 221 -11.22 -20.70 12.66
CA ARG A 221 -12.08 -19.50 12.54
C ARG A 221 -12.12 -18.93 11.12
N LEU A 222 -11.28 -19.41 10.21
CA LEU A 222 -11.32 -19.05 8.78
C LEU A 222 -12.46 -19.77 8.04
N GLU A 223 -13.11 -20.76 8.66
CA GLU A 223 -14.33 -21.42 8.15
C GLU A 223 -15.62 -20.58 8.30
N SER A 224 -15.57 -19.38 8.91
CA SER A 224 -16.76 -18.54 9.01
C SER A 224 -17.35 -18.23 7.62
N ALA A 225 -18.68 -18.13 7.52
CA ALA A 225 -19.42 -17.77 6.30
C ALA A 225 -18.86 -16.53 5.55
N ALA A 226 -18.14 -15.63 6.26
CA ALA A 226 -17.43 -14.49 5.69
C ALA A 226 -16.36 -14.86 4.64
N PHE A 227 -15.84 -16.09 4.63
CA PHE A 227 -14.83 -16.57 3.67
C PHE A 227 -15.41 -17.38 2.51
N ALA A 228 -16.66 -17.84 2.58
CA ALA A 228 -17.30 -18.52 1.45
C ALA A 228 -17.29 -17.65 0.18
N ASN A 229 -17.36 -16.33 0.36
CA ASN A 229 -17.31 -15.32 -0.69
C ASN A 229 -16.01 -14.47 -0.64
N ALA A 230 -14.95 -14.96 0.01
CA ALA A 230 -13.72 -14.19 0.11
C ALA A 230 -12.99 -14.10 -1.24
N GLN A 231 -12.47 -12.90 -1.51
CA GLN A 231 -11.77 -12.58 -2.75
C GLN A 231 -10.47 -11.86 -2.46
N ILE A 232 -9.46 -12.12 -3.29
CA ILE A 232 -8.16 -11.47 -3.17
C ILE A 232 -8.28 -10.11 -3.86
N ARG A 233 -8.47 -9.06 -3.06
CA ARG A 233 -8.72 -7.69 -3.54
C ARG A 233 -7.44 -6.90 -3.79
N ILE A 234 -6.34 -7.35 -3.20
CA ILE A 234 -5.03 -6.71 -3.32
C ILE A 234 -3.94 -7.76 -3.38
N THR A 235 -2.87 -7.48 -4.10
CA THR A 235 -1.66 -8.31 -4.11
C THR A 235 -0.41 -7.47 -3.96
N PHE A 236 0.56 -7.97 -3.18
CA PHE A 236 1.80 -7.25 -2.85
C PHE A 236 3.02 -8.00 -3.36
N THR A 237 3.98 -7.27 -3.89
CA THR A 237 5.37 -7.74 -4.01
C THR A 237 6.12 -7.51 -2.70
N GLY A 238 7.24 -8.21 -2.55
CA GLY A 238 8.27 -7.85 -1.58
C GLY A 238 9.11 -6.66 -2.03
N VAL A 239 9.96 -6.17 -1.14
CA VAL A 239 10.83 -5.00 -1.36
C VAL A 239 12.29 -5.41 -1.24
N LEU A 240 13.13 -4.91 -2.14
CA LEU A 240 14.58 -5.02 -2.11
C LEU A 240 15.20 -3.63 -2.25
N GLY A 241 16.12 -3.25 -1.37
CA GLY A 241 16.71 -1.91 -1.34
C GLY A 241 16.13 -1.09 -0.19
N ASP A 242 15.86 0.20 -0.40
CA ASP A 242 15.39 1.07 0.68
C ASP A 242 14.11 0.51 1.31
N SER A 243 14.02 0.51 2.64
CA SER A 243 12.89 -0.13 3.33
C SER A 243 11.57 0.60 3.12
N GLY A 244 11.60 1.89 2.75
CA GLY A 244 10.42 2.76 2.76
C GLY A 244 9.81 2.99 4.16
N MET A 245 10.36 2.37 5.21
CA MET A 245 9.82 2.44 6.56
C MET A 245 10.16 3.78 7.21
N PHE A 246 9.37 4.20 8.20
CA PHE A 246 9.64 5.43 8.94
C PHE A 246 10.78 5.27 9.96
N SER A 247 10.85 4.09 10.57
CA SER A 247 11.82 3.75 11.62
C SER A 247 12.02 2.23 11.71
N THR A 248 13.05 1.81 12.44
CA THR A 248 13.47 0.41 12.60
C THR A 248 12.82 -0.41 13.74
N PRO A 249 12.04 0.12 14.71
CA PRO A 249 11.41 -0.67 15.77
C PRO A 249 10.62 -1.89 15.29
N LYS A 250 9.92 -1.77 14.16
CA LYS A 250 9.16 -2.91 13.61
C LYS A 250 10.08 -4.07 13.15
N LEU A 251 11.36 -3.82 12.86
CA LEU A 251 12.31 -4.85 12.42
C LEU A 251 12.73 -5.79 13.57
N VAL A 252 12.90 -5.26 14.79
CA VAL A 252 13.29 -6.07 15.98
C VAL A 252 12.13 -6.80 16.64
N LEU A 253 10.90 -6.38 16.33
CA LEU A 253 9.68 -7.01 16.83
C LEU A 253 9.32 -8.32 16.12
N HIS A 254 10.03 -8.64 15.03
CA HIS A 254 9.83 -9.89 14.30
C HIS A 254 10.06 -11.11 15.21
N SER A 255 9.30 -12.18 15.00
CA SER A 255 9.39 -13.42 15.79
C SER A 255 9.94 -14.62 15.05
N GLY A 256 10.03 -14.59 13.73
CA GLY A 256 10.58 -15.70 12.97
C GLY A 256 12.08 -15.85 13.23
N SER A 257 12.50 -17.04 13.70
CA SER A 257 13.88 -17.36 14.05
C SER A 257 14.89 -17.03 12.93
N PRO A 258 14.64 -17.36 11.64
CA PRO A 258 15.60 -17.05 10.58
C PRO A 258 15.81 -15.54 10.36
N THR A 259 14.78 -14.71 10.55
CA THR A 259 14.92 -13.25 10.47
C THR A 259 15.76 -12.72 11.62
N ILE A 260 15.56 -13.25 12.83
CA ILE A 260 16.32 -12.84 14.02
C ILE A 260 17.79 -13.24 13.90
N GLU A 261 18.10 -14.43 13.38
CA GLU A 261 19.48 -14.86 13.11
C GLU A 261 20.17 -13.97 12.08
N ARG A 262 19.48 -13.58 11.00
CA ARG A 262 20.04 -12.65 10.00
C ARG A 262 20.29 -11.26 10.58
N LEU A 263 19.38 -10.79 11.43
CA LEU A 263 19.55 -9.51 12.12
C LEU A 263 20.76 -9.55 13.06
N ASP A 264 20.90 -10.63 13.82
CA ASP A 264 22.05 -10.83 14.73
C ASP A 264 23.38 -10.87 13.97
N ASN A 265 23.43 -11.62 12.86
CA ASN A 265 24.62 -11.66 12.01
C ASN A 265 24.95 -10.28 11.41
N TYR A 266 23.94 -9.53 10.96
CA TYR A 266 24.15 -8.16 10.46
C TYR A 266 24.76 -7.25 11.53
N ILE A 267 24.24 -7.29 12.75
CA ILE A 267 24.77 -6.48 13.86
C ILE A 267 26.17 -6.95 14.26
N SER A 268 26.38 -8.25 14.40
CA SER A 268 27.64 -8.86 14.82
C SER A 268 28.79 -8.63 13.83
N THR A 269 28.48 -8.39 12.56
CA THR A 269 29.46 -8.04 11.51
C THR A 269 29.68 -6.53 11.35
N GLY A 270 29.17 -5.72 12.29
CA GLY A 270 29.37 -4.26 12.34
C GLY A 270 28.25 -3.42 11.73
N GLY A 271 27.09 -4.03 11.40
CA GLY A 271 25.91 -3.31 10.94
C GLY A 271 25.26 -2.49 12.05
N ASN A 272 24.80 -1.27 11.73
CA ASN A 272 24.02 -0.44 12.64
C ASN A 272 22.53 -0.53 12.31
N LEU A 273 21.74 -1.11 13.22
CA LEU A 273 20.30 -1.24 13.03
C LEU A 273 19.58 0.12 12.95
N LEU A 274 20.05 1.16 13.63
CA LEU A 274 19.43 2.48 13.57
C LEU A 274 19.56 3.13 12.18
N ASP A 275 20.63 2.78 11.46
CA ASP A 275 20.91 3.28 10.10
C ASP A 275 20.49 2.29 9.01
N CYS A 276 20.02 1.09 9.38
CA CYS A 276 19.64 0.06 8.43
C CYS A 276 18.42 0.51 7.62
N ARG A 277 18.68 0.82 6.35
CA ARG A 277 17.67 1.21 5.35
C ARG A 277 17.54 0.18 4.26
N ASP A 278 18.65 -0.42 3.83
CA ASP A 278 18.65 -1.36 2.72
C ASP A 278 18.35 -2.77 3.25
N ILE A 279 17.18 -3.27 2.88
CA ILE A 279 16.64 -4.55 3.33
C ILE A 279 16.15 -5.38 2.14
N GLY A 280 16.01 -6.67 2.39
CA GLY A 280 15.08 -7.51 1.65
C GLY A 280 13.88 -7.80 2.55
N ARG A 281 12.66 -7.53 2.09
CA ARG A 281 11.41 -7.92 2.75
C ARG A 281 10.63 -8.80 1.79
N GLN A 282 10.49 -10.09 2.10
CA GLN A 282 9.89 -11.06 1.17
C GLN A 282 9.07 -12.12 1.89
N TRP A 283 7.96 -12.54 1.28
CA TRP A 283 7.29 -13.78 1.66
C TRP A 283 7.99 -14.97 0.99
N LEU A 284 8.12 -16.07 1.72
CA LEU A 284 8.85 -17.25 1.22
C LEU A 284 8.00 -18.12 0.28
N ALA A 285 6.69 -18.01 0.36
CA ALA A 285 5.73 -18.68 -0.50
C ALA A 285 4.57 -17.73 -0.83
N PRO A 286 3.81 -17.95 -1.93
CA PRO A 286 2.53 -17.27 -2.13
C PRO A 286 1.69 -17.36 -0.86
N THR A 287 1.29 -16.22 -0.32
CA THR A 287 0.62 -16.17 0.99
C THR A 287 -0.69 -15.39 0.89
N ILE A 288 -1.80 -15.99 1.31
CA ILE A 288 -3.11 -15.34 1.38
C ILE A 288 -3.48 -15.10 2.84
N CYS A 289 -3.79 -13.87 3.21
CA CYS A 289 -4.19 -13.54 4.57
C CYS A 289 -5.21 -12.40 4.61
N ARG A 290 -5.71 -12.10 5.82
CA ARG A 290 -6.46 -10.85 6.04
C ARG A 290 -5.49 -9.67 5.93
N MET A 291 -6.01 -8.52 5.50
CA MET A 291 -5.21 -7.30 5.39
C MET A 291 -4.44 -6.98 6.68
N GLY A 292 -3.11 -6.90 6.56
CA GLY A 292 -2.17 -6.48 7.59
C GLY A 292 -1.82 -5.00 7.49
N ALA A 293 -0.53 -4.66 7.65
CA ALA A 293 0.01 -3.32 7.39
C ALA A 293 0.61 -3.27 5.98
N PRO A 294 -0.17 -2.85 4.96
CA PRO A 294 0.27 -2.87 3.57
C PRO A 294 1.41 -1.87 3.33
N MET A 295 2.25 -2.18 2.34
CA MET A 295 3.21 -1.26 1.76
C MET A 295 3.02 -1.26 0.26
N THR A 296 2.53 -0.15 -0.31
CA THR A 296 2.03 -0.12 -1.70
C THR A 296 3.10 0.23 -2.75
N THR A 297 4.28 -0.37 -2.67
CA THR A 297 5.42 -0.08 -3.58
C THR A 297 5.15 -0.54 -5.01
N ALA A 298 4.73 -1.80 -5.19
CA ALA A 298 4.07 -2.29 -6.40
C ALA A 298 2.99 -3.29 -6.02
N THR A 299 1.76 -2.93 -6.34
CA THR A 299 0.58 -3.56 -5.75
C THR A 299 -0.50 -3.73 -6.79
N GLY A 300 -1.00 -4.95 -6.93
CA GLY A 300 -2.16 -5.25 -7.74
C GLY A 300 -3.43 -4.89 -6.98
N LEU A 301 -4.36 -4.19 -7.61
CA LEU A 301 -5.64 -3.77 -7.04
C LEU A 301 -6.78 -4.29 -7.90
N ASP A 302 -7.76 -4.93 -7.27
CA ASP A 302 -9.02 -5.30 -7.91
C ASP A 302 -10.04 -4.16 -7.75
N ASN A 303 -9.98 -3.24 -8.72
CA ASN A 303 -10.78 -2.03 -8.78
C ASN A 303 -12.06 -2.23 -9.61
N ARG A 304 -12.47 -3.47 -9.87
CA ARG A 304 -13.75 -3.81 -10.52
C ARG A 304 -14.95 -3.62 -9.60
N THR A 305 -14.70 -3.65 -8.30
CA THR A 305 -15.69 -3.38 -7.25
C THR A 305 -15.09 -2.38 -6.27
N LEU A 306 -15.92 -1.83 -5.39
CA LEU A 306 -15.54 -0.78 -4.45
C LEU A 306 -14.21 -1.07 -3.73
N LEU A 307 -13.30 -0.11 -3.78
CA LEU A 307 -12.10 0.01 -2.96
C LEU A 307 -12.18 1.36 -2.23
N PRO A 308 -11.68 1.48 -0.98
CA PRO A 308 -11.69 2.74 -0.26
C PRO A 308 -10.74 3.76 -0.87
N PRO A 309 -10.95 5.06 -0.61
CA PRO A 309 -9.96 6.07 -0.94
C PRO A 309 -8.75 5.92 -0.02
N PHE A 310 -7.59 6.31 -0.53
CA PHE A 310 -6.42 6.60 0.28
C PHE A 310 -6.59 7.95 0.98
N LEU A 311 -5.98 8.12 2.15
CA LEU A 311 -5.86 9.45 2.75
C LEU A 311 -5.04 10.33 1.79
N PRO A 312 -5.59 11.43 1.25
CA PRO A 312 -4.95 12.15 0.15
C PRO A 312 -3.57 12.74 0.47
N VAL A 313 -3.33 13.05 1.74
CA VAL A 313 -2.11 13.69 2.25
C VAL A 313 -1.38 12.84 3.29
N CYS A 314 -0.15 13.26 3.61
CA CYS A 314 0.73 12.66 4.61
C CYS A 314 1.30 11.28 4.23
N ARG A 315 2.35 10.86 4.93
CA ARG A 315 2.93 9.52 4.81
C ARG A 315 2.06 8.46 5.49
N ASN A 316 2.24 7.18 5.15
CA ASN A 316 1.54 6.04 5.78
C ASN A 316 0.04 5.92 5.42
N GLN A 317 -0.35 6.50 4.29
CA GLN A 317 -1.70 6.45 3.71
C GLN A 317 -2.14 5.03 3.29
N ASP A 318 -1.18 4.14 3.03
CA ASP A 318 -1.36 2.72 2.74
C ASP A 318 -1.94 1.98 3.95
N GLU A 319 -1.43 2.22 5.16
CA GLU A 319 -1.97 1.61 6.39
C GLU A 319 -3.42 2.06 6.65
N VAL A 320 -3.74 3.33 6.38
CA VAL A 320 -5.11 3.87 6.45
C VAL A 320 -6.03 3.20 5.42
N PHE A 321 -5.56 3.05 4.17
CA PHE A 321 -6.29 2.33 3.12
C PHE A 321 -6.57 0.88 3.50
N GLY A 322 -5.55 0.16 3.99
CA GLY A 322 -5.69 -1.23 4.42
C GLY A 322 -6.69 -1.40 5.57
N ALA A 323 -6.64 -0.53 6.57
CA ALA A 323 -7.58 -0.53 7.68
C ALA A 323 -9.02 -0.23 7.23
N THR A 324 -9.18 0.75 6.34
CA THR A 324 -10.50 1.09 5.76
C THR A 324 -11.05 -0.08 4.94
N LEU A 325 -10.22 -0.71 4.10
CA LEU A 325 -10.63 -1.87 3.28
C LEU A 325 -11.12 -3.01 4.18
N LYS A 326 -10.36 -3.31 5.25
CA LYS A 326 -10.69 -4.37 6.21
C LYS A 326 -12.02 -4.11 6.92
N ARG A 327 -12.34 -2.86 7.25
CA ARG A 327 -13.59 -2.49 7.93
C ARG A 327 -14.80 -2.47 6.99
N CYS A 328 -14.61 -1.97 5.77
CA CYS A 328 -15.69 -1.84 4.79
C CYS A 328 -15.96 -3.13 4.02
N ILE A 329 -14.96 -4.00 3.84
CA ILE A 329 -15.07 -5.23 3.04
C ILE A 329 -14.50 -6.42 3.82
N PRO A 330 -15.27 -7.02 4.77
CA PRO A 330 -14.79 -8.11 5.61
C PRO A 330 -14.31 -9.36 4.85
N SER A 331 -14.81 -9.57 3.62
CA SER A 331 -14.43 -10.66 2.72
C SER A 331 -13.19 -10.36 1.87
N ALA A 332 -12.59 -9.16 1.98
CA ALA A 332 -11.39 -8.79 1.24
C ALA A 332 -10.14 -9.44 1.84
N LEU A 333 -9.41 -10.18 1.01
CA LEU A 333 -8.11 -10.76 1.33
C LEU A 333 -6.99 -10.09 0.55
N CYS A 334 -5.78 -10.23 1.08
CA CYS A 334 -4.56 -9.87 0.39
C CYS A 334 -3.74 -11.10 0.03
N GLY A 335 -3.10 -11.05 -1.14
CA GLY A 335 -2.09 -12.00 -1.57
C GLY A 335 -0.68 -11.39 -1.50
N HIS A 336 0.29 -12.12 -0.98
CA HIS A 336 1.69 -11.74 -1.00
C HIS A 336 2.43 -12.66 -1.95
N LEU A 337 3.19 -12.07 -2.87
CA LEU A 337 3.93 -12.78 -3.90
C LEU A 337 5.34 -13.10 -3.37
N PRO A 338 5.89 -14.28 -3.69
CA PRO A 338 7.15 -14.76 -3.12
C PRO A 338 8.38 -14.21 -3.87
N PHE A 339 8.35 -12.94 -4.25
CA PHE A 339 9.48 -12.26 -4.89
C PHE A 339 9.47 -10.78 -4.49
N THR A 340 10.58 -10.11 -4.77
CA THR A 340 10.80 -8.70 -4.49
C THR A 340 10.94 -7.90 -5.78
N ILE A 341 10.70 -6.60 -5.69
CA ILE A 341 11.15 -5.62 -6.67
C ILE A 341 12.10 -4.62 -6.00
N VAL A 342 12.87 -3.89 -6.80
CA VAL A 342 13.81 -2.91 -6.29
C VAL A 342 13.07 -1.62 -5.94
N HIS A 343 13.26 -1.12 -4.72
CA HIS A 343 12.85 0.21 -4.27
C HIS A 343 14.11 1.05 -4.10
N ASP A 344 14.21 2.08 -4.94
CA ASP A 344 15.44 2.86 -5.16
C ASP A 344 15.09 4.35 -5.28
N PRO A 345 14.75 4.99 -4.15
CA PRO A 345 14.49 6.42 -4.11
C PRO A 345 15.76 7.24 -4.30
N ALA A 346 15.61 8.44 -4.86
CA ALA A 346 16.70 9.40 -4.94
C ALA A 346 17.15 9.87 -3.54
N GLY A 347 18.45 10.10 -3.43
CA GLY A 347 19.11 10.58 -2.22
C GLY A 347 19.24 9.52 -1.12
N GLN A 348 19.88 9.92 -0.01
CA GLN A 348 19.98 9.10 1.19
C GLN A 348 18.82 9.43 2.13
N ARG A 349 17.94 8.45 2.37
CA ARG A 349 16.92 8.53 3.42
C ARG A 349 17.51 8.10 4.75
N ARG A 350 17.00 8.65 5.86
CA ARG A 350 17.36 8.27 7.23
C ARG A 350 16.13 7.85 7.99
N ASN A 351 16.31 6.94 8.95
CA ASN A 351 15.24 6.58 9.88
C ASN A 351 14.97 7.76 10.84
N GLU A 352 13.71 7.91 11.28
CA GLU A 352 13.37 8.93 12.26
C GLU A 352 14.00 8.59 13.63
N PRO A 353 14.92 9.42 14.16
CA PRO A 353 15.56 9.15 15.45
C PRO A 353 14.58 9.27 16.63
N ASN A 354 13.56 10.14 16.54
CA ASN A 354 12.59 10.36 17.61
C ASN A 354 11.28 9.59 17.39
N TRP A 355 11.37 8.38 16.85
CA TRP A 355 10.22 7.56 16.45
C TRP A 355 9.17 7.41 17.57
N ALA A 356 9.61 7.33 18.83
CA ALA A 356 8.75 7.12 19.99
C ALA A 356 7.83 8.32 20.27
N SER A 357 8.28 9.54 19.93
CA SER A 357 7.53 10.79 20.11
C SER A 357 6.86 11.27 18.82
N ALA A 358 7.25 10.73 17.67
CA ALA A 358 6.75 11.17 16.37
C ALA A 358 5.39 10.54 16.04
N VAL A 359 4.31 11.19 16.49
CA VAL A 359 2.95 10.84 16.10
C VAL A 359 2.60 11.49 14.77
N ARG A 360 2.16 10.68 13.79
CA ARG A 360 1.71 11.17 12.48
C ARG A 360 0.18 11.22 12.41
N LEU A 361 -0.36 12.09 11.56
CA LEU A 361 -1.80 12.19 11.31
C LEU A 361 -2.44 10.84 10.95
N CYS A 362 -1.77 10.04 10.10
CA CYS A 362 -2.26 8.72 9.71
C CYS A 362 -2.38 7.75 10.89
N ASP A 363 -1.54 7.89 11.93
CA ASP A 363 -1.67 7.08 13.14
C ASP A 363 -2.97 7.45 13.89
N LEU A 364 -3.34 8.74 13.95
CA LEU A 364 -4.63 9.16 14.51
C LEU A 364 -5.82 8.68 13.68
N VAL A 365 -5.78 8.88 12.35
CA VAL A 365 -6.86 8.45 11.44
C VAL A 365 -7.06 6.94 11.51
N LEU A 366 -5.98 6.16 11.55
CA LEU A 366 -6.04 4.71 11.74
C LEU A 366 -6.81 4.36 13.01
N GLU A 367 -6.52 5.04 14.11
CA GLU A 367 -7.20 4.74 15.36
C GLU A 367 -8.66 5.19 15.36
N CYS A 368 -9.02 6.29 14.70
CA CYS A 368 -10.42 6.67 14.42
C CYS A 368 -11.18 5.56 13.67
N ILE A 369 -10.54 4.93 12.67
CA ILE A 369 -11.12 3.78 11.95
C ILE A 369 -11.24 2.57 12.86
N THR A 370 -10.24 2.31 13.72
CA THR A 370 -10.29 1.15 14.61
C THR A 370 -11.27 1.31 15.77
N SER A 371 -11.61 2.53 16.19
CA SER A 371 -12.59 2.80 17.24
C SER A 371 -14.04 2.63 16.77
N TRP A 372 -14.27 2.55 15.46
CA TRP A 372 -15.58 2.28 14.90
C TRP A 372 -16.08 0.89 15.32
N SER A 373 -17.29 0.85 15.88
CA SER A 373 -17.97 -0.38 16.25
C SER A 373 -18.69 -0.95 15.04
N GLU A 374 -18.44 -2.22 14.72
CA GLU A 374 -19.04 -2.82 13.53
C GLU A 374 -20.56 -3.00 13.71
N PRO A 375 -21.37 -2.71 12.67
CA PRO A 375 -22.80 -2.98 12.69
C PRO A 375 -23.09 -4.47 12.90
N VAL A 376 -24.10 -4.78 13.70
CA VAL A 376 -24.57 -6.16 13.92
C VAL A 376 -25.28 -6.71 12.67
N GLU A 377 -25.96 -5.84 11.92
CA GLU A 377 -26.68 -6.21 10.70
C GLU A 377 -25.73 -6.32 9.51
N GLU A 378 -26.06 -7.22 8.58
CA GLU A 378 -25.38 -7.29 7.29
C GLU A 378 -25.58 -5.98 6.51
N ARG A 379 -24.47 -5.44 6.01
CA ARG A 379 -24.41 -4.18 5.26
C ARG A 379 -23.52 -4.39 4.05
N THR A 380 -23.90 -3.75 2.94
CA THR A 380 -23.06 -3.69 1.74
C THR A 380 -21.77 -2.91 2.02
N PRO A 381 -20.70 -3.12 1.24
CA PRO A 381 -19.47 -2.33 1.35
C PRO A 381 -19.67 -0.82 1.31
N SER A 382 -20.59 -0.33 0.46
CA SER A 382 -20.92 1.10 0.32
C SER A 382 -21.57 1.64 1.59
N GLU A 383 -22.53 0.92 2.17
CA GLU A 383 -23.18 1.32 3.43
C GLU A 383 -22.20 1.32 4.60
N ARG A 384 -21.32 0.31 4.69
CA ARG A 384 -20.27 0.27 5.72
C ARG A 384 -19.31 1.45 5.59
N MET A 385 -18.95 1.82 4.37
CA MET A 385 -18.09 2.97 4.10
C MET A 385 -18.75 4.30 4.46
N LEU A 386 -20.04 4.44 4.17
CA LEU A 386 -20.83 5.60 4.58
C LEU A 386 -20.87 5.74 6.11
N LEU A 387 -21.20 4.66 6.82
CA LEU A 387 -21.27 4.65 8.29
C LEU A 387 -19.90 4.90 8.94
N LEU A 388 -18.84 4.31 8.40
CA LEU A 388 -17.47 4.58 8.85
C LEU A 388 -17.09 6.04 8.61
N GLY A 389 -17.44 6.60 7.44
CA GLY A 389 -17.22 7.99 7.11
C GLY A 389 -17.92 8.93 8.09
N GLN A 390 -19.20 8.68 8.39
CA GLN A 390 -19.97 9.44 9.37
C GLN A 390 -19.34 9.39 10.77
N HIS A 391 -18.87 8.22 11.21
CA HIS A 391 -18.15 8.08 12.49
C HIS A 391 -16.87 8.92 12.52
N VAL A 392 -16.04 8.83 11.48
CA VAL A 392 -14.79 9.61 11.39
C VAL A 392 -15.07 11.10 11.29
N THR A 393 -16.11 11.52 10.55
CA THR A 393 -16.56 12.92 10.49
C THR A 393 -17.00 13.41 11.85
N HIS A 394 -17.81 12.63 12.59
CA HIS A 394 -18.26 12.98 13.93
C HIS A 394 -17.09 13.22 14.89
N LEU A 395 -16.07 12.35 14.85
CA LEU A 395 -14.85 12.55 15.64
C LEU A 395 -14.15 13.86 15.28
N GLY A 396 -14.08 14.21 13.99
CA GLY A 396 -13.56 15.49 13.52
C GLY A 396 -14.42 16.71 13.89
N GLU A 397 -15.68 16.51 14.28
CA GLU A 397 -16.62 17.58 14.67
C GLU A 397 -16.75 17.80 16.18
N LEU A 398 -16.05 17.01 16.99
CA LEU A 398 -15.99 17.21 18.44
C LEU A 398 -15.54 18.65 18.79
N ALA A 399 -15.94 19.15 19.94
CA ALA A 399 -15.37 20.41 20.44
C ALA A 399 -13.82 20.28 20.53
N PRO A 400 -13.02 21.32 20.21
CA PRO A 400 -11.56 21.19 20.13
C PRO A 400 -10.90 20.55 21.36
N ALA A 401 -11.34 20.92 22.57
CA ALA A 401 -10.84 20.31 23.81
C ALA A 401 -11.16 18.80 23.92
N ARG A 402 -12.33 18.37 23.44
CA ARG A 402 -12.72 16.95 23.39
C ARG A 402 -11.95 16.19 22.31
N PHE A 403 -11.68 16.82 21.17
CA PHE A 403 -10.85 16.23 20.13
C PHE A 403 -9.41 16.02 20.60
N GLU A 404 -8.85 16.99 21.33
CA GLU A 404 -7.52 16.87 21.92
C GLU A 404 -7.46 15.73 22.96
N GLU A 405 -8.44 15.65 23.85
CA GLU A 405 -8.57 14.57 24.83
C GLU A 405 -8.68 13.19 24.16
N PHE A 406 -9.53 13.07 23.12
CA PHE A 406 -9.67 11.86 22.32
C PHE A 406 -8.34 11.47 21.66
N SER A 407 -7.71 12.42 20.96
CA SER A 407 -6.44 12.19 20.26
C SER A 407 -5.36 11.72 21.22
N ARG A 408 -5.21 12.37 22.37
CA ARG A 408 -4.24 11.98 23.40
C ARG A 408 -4.51 10.57 23.92
N SER A 409 -5.77 10.26 24.24
CA SER A 409 -6.16 8.95 24.78
C SER A 409 -5.84 7.81 23.82
N VAL A 410 -6.18 7.99 22.55
CA VAL A 410 -5.93 7.03 21.49
C VAL A 410 -4.43 6.80 21.26
N LEU A 411 -3.64 7.87 21.26
CA LEU A 411 -2.19 7.77 21.08
C LEU A 411 -1.49 7.10 22.26
N LEU A 412 -1.98 7.32 23.48
CA LEU A 412 -1.52 6.59 24.66
C LEU A 412 -1.87 5.11 24.61
N ILE A 413 -3.07 4.74 24.14
CA ILE A 413 -3.46 3.34 23.93
C ILE A 413 -2.53 2.67 22.91
N ARG A 414 -2.21 3.36 21.81
CA ARG A 414 -1.26 2.87 20.80
C ARG A 414 0.14 2.67 21.39
N ALA A 415 0.62 3.63 22.17
CA ALA A 415 1.91 3.53 22.86
C ALA A 415 1.92 2.35 23.84
N ALA A 416 0.86 2.19 24.63
CA ALA A 416 0.71 1.06 25.56
C ALA A 416 0.73 -0.28 24.82
N LYS A 417 0.00 -0.41 23.71
CA LYS A 417 0.05 -1.61 22.86
C LYS A 417 1.48 -1.90 22.41
N MET A 418 2.21 -0.90 21.90
CA MET A 418 3.60 -1.08 21.48
C MET A 418 4.52 -1.48 22.64
N ALA A 419 4.37 -0.84 23.80
CA ALA A 419 5.12 -1.18 25.01
C ALA A 419 4.87 -2.64 25.42
N SER A 420 3.61 -3.09 25.43
CA SER A 420 3.27 -4.49 25.74
C SER A 420 3.86 -5.47 24.72
N HIS A 421 3.94 -5.11 23.43
CA HIS A 421 4.62 -5.95 22.44
C HIS A 421 6.13 -6.05 22.72
N LEU A 422 6.79 -4.92 23.01
CA LEU A 422 8.21 -4.89 23.35
C LEU A 422 8.49 -5.70 24.63
N GLU A 423 7.67 -5.54 25.67
CA GLU A 423 7.75 -6.28 26.94
C GLU A 423 7.57 -7.79 26.73
N ALA A 424 6.54 -8.20 25.98
CA ALA A 424 6.32 -9.61 25.66
C ALA A 424 7.51 -10.21 24.90
N ARG A 425 8.13 -9.44 23.98
CA ARG A 425 9.32 -9.86 23.24
C ARG A 425 10.54 -10.00 24.15
N LEU A 426 10.76 -9.07 25.08
CA LEU A 426 11.82 -9.15 26.09
C LEU A 426 11.62 -10.34 27.03
N ALA A 427 10.38 -10.58 27.49
CA ALA A 427 10.05 -11.66 28.43
C ALA A 427 10.19 -13.06 27.79
N SER A 428 9.87 -13.20 26.50
CA SER A 428 10.04 -14.47 25.76
C SER A 428 11.51 -14.85 25.47
N GLY A 429 12.48 -14.03 25.92
CA GLY A 429 13.84 -13.94 25.41
C GLY A 429 14.89 -14.90 25.98
N GLY A 430 14.56 -16.15 26.26
CA GLY A 430 15.57 -17.15 26.66
C GLY A 430 16.76 -17.27 25.69
N ASP A 431 16.51 -17.15 24.38
CA ASP A 431 17.51 -17.42 23.32
C ASP A 431 17.80 -16.23 22.39
N ARG A 432 17.40 -14.99 22.75
CA ARG A 432 17.72 -13.82 21.91
C ARG A 432 19.14 -13.31 22.17
N PRO A 433 19.93 -13.01 21.11
CA PRO A 433 21.23 -12.36 21.22
C PRO A 433 21.16 -11.07 22.04
N THR A 434 22.20 -10.82 22.86
CA THR A 434 22.25 -9.69 23.80
C THR A 434 22.04 -8.35 23.11
N CYS A 435 22.65 -8.14 21.94
CA CYS A 435 22.51 -6.91 21.17
C CYS A 435 21.05 -6.58 20.79
N ILE A 436 20.26 -7.59 20.42
CA ILE A 436 18.83 -7.43 20.08
C ILE A 436 18.02 -7.14 21.34
N ARG A 437 18.34 -7.81 22.46
CA ARG A 437 17.69 -7.57 23.76
C ARG A 437 17.93 -6.15 24.25
N ASP A 438 19.16 -5.66 24.15
CA ASP A 438 19.53 -4.29 24.54
C ASP A 438 18.81 -3.27 23.65
N HIS A 439 18.66 -3.55 22.35
CA HIS A 439 17.93 -2.69 21.44
C HIS A 439 16.43 -2.63 21.77
N LEU A 440 15.80 -3.78 22.07
CA LEU A 440 14.40 -3.83 22.51
C LEU A 440 14.20 -3.09 23.84
N ALA A 441 15.12 -3.23 24.79
CA ALA A 441 15.08 -2.54 26.08
C ALA A 441 15.24 -1.02 25.90
N THR A 442 16.16 -0.59 25.03
CA THR A 442 16.35 0.81 24.66
C THR A 442 15.07 1.40 24.08
N GLN A 443 14.45 0.73 23.10
CA GLN A 443 13.20 1.18 22.50
C GLN A 443 12.04 1.26 23.50
N LEU A 444 11.92 0.29 24.40
CA LEU A 444 10.91 0.31 25.45
C LEU A 444 11.13 1.49 26.41
N ASN A 445 12.38 1.77 26.77
CA ASN A 445 12.73 2.90 27.62
C ASN A 445 12.46 4.25 26.91
N GLU A 446 12.84 4.39 25.64
CA GLU A 446 12.53 5.57 24.82
C GLU A 446 11.02 5.84 24.76
N LEU A 447 10.22 4.79 24.54
CA LEU A 447 8.76 4.89 24.52
C LEU A 447 8.20 5.30 25.87
N ARG A 448 8.67 4.69 26.97
CA ARG A 448 8.28 5.07 28.34
C ARG A 448 8.64 6.51 28.67
N GLN A 449 9.82 6.98 28.26
CA GLN A 449 10.21 8.37 28.45
C GLN A 449 9.33 9.31 27.60
N ALA A 450 9.04 8.94 26.35
CA ALA A 450 8.20 9.74 25.47
C ALA A 450 6.79 9.95 26.05
N ILE A 451 6.11 8.90 26.50
CA ILE A 451 4.73 8.98 27.01
C ILE A 451 4.57 9.84 28.28
N THR A 452 5.66 10.06 29.03
CA THR A 452 5.63 10.91 30.25
C THR A 452 5.71 12.40 29.96
N ARG A 453 6.10 12.79 28.74
CA ARG A 453 6.23 14.21 28.38
C ARG A 453 4.85 14.85 28.22
N ARG A 454 4.73 16.12 28.60
CA ARG A 454 3.45 16.85 28.49
C ARG A 454 2.98 17.02 27.05
N ASP A 455 3.94 17.19 26.14
CA ASP A 455 3.77 17.33 24.69
C ASP A 455 3.62 15.99 23.96
N TYR A 456 3.61 14.85 24.67
CA TYR A 456 3.30 13.57 24.05
C TYR A 456 1.91 13.59 23.41
N GLY A 457 1.86 13.25 22.13
CA GLY A 457 0.64 13.35 21.32
C GLY A 457 0.51 14.67 20.57
N SER A 458 1.45 15.61 20.70
CA SER A 458 1.62 16.68 19.73
C SER A 458 1.93 16.06 18.36
N MET A 459 0.99 16.20 17.44
CA MET A 459 1.09 15.58 16.12
C MET A 459 2.10 16.33 15.26
N ARG A 460 3.02 15.58 14.66
CA ARG A 460 3.84 16.08 13.56
C ARG A 460 3.02 15.96 12.28
N LEU A 461 2.66 17.11 11.73
CA LEU A 461 1.93 17.16 10.48
C LEU A 461 2.88 17.35 9.30
N ASP A 462 2.80 16.45 8.33
CA ASP A 462 3.41 16.60 7.01
C ASP A 462 2.55 17.48 6.07
N ALA A 463 1.53 18.14 6.61
CA ALA A 463 0.59 18.97 5.85
C ALA A 463 0.20 20.19 6.69
N PRO A 464 -0.04 21.36 6.07
CA PRO A 464 -0.58 22.50 6.80
C PRO A 464 -2.03 22.22 7.25
N GLY A 465 -2.45 22.88 8.33
CA GLY A 465 -3.82 22.83 8.82
C GLY A 465 -3.99 22.08 10.14
N SER A 466 -5.25 21.91 10.55
CA SER A 466 -5.60 21.25 11.81
C SER A 466 -5.75 19.74 11.60
N PRO A 467 -5.15 18.88 12.45
CA PRO A 467 -5.40 17.44 12.43
C PRO A 467 -6.89 17.10 12.51
N GLN A 468 -7.63 17.85 13.33
CA GLN A 468 -9.07 17.71 13.49
C GLN A 468 -9.82 17.94 12.17
N HIS A 469 -9.44 19.00 11.47
CA HIS A 469 -10.03 19.32 10.17
C HIS A 469 -9.75 18.22 9.15
N MET A 470 -8.52 17.70 9.11
CA MET A 470 -8.16 16.62 8.19
C MET A 470 -8.86 15.30 8.51
N VAL A 471 -9.05 14.96 9.79
CA VAL A 471 -9.90 13.82 10.21
C VAL A 471 -11.32 14.01 9.69
N LYS A 472 -11.90 15.21 9.88
CA LYS A 472 -13.23 15.54 9.36
C LYS A 472 -13.32 15.37 7.84
N GLN A 473 -12.39 15.96 7.10
CA GLN A 473 -12.34 15.88 5.63
C GLN A 473 -12.23 14.44 5.14
N PHE A 474 -11.41 13.61 5.79
CA PHE A 474 -11.31 12.20 5.42
C PHE A 474 -12.59 11.42 5.71
N GLY A 475 -13.27 11.66 6.84
CA GLY A 475 -14.59 11.07 7.10
C GLY A 475 -15.64 11.49 6.06
N GLN A 476 -15.61 12.75 5.62
CA GLN A 476 -16.48 13.24 4.55
C GLN A 476 -16.15 12.56 3.22
N LEU A 477 -14.86 12.42 2.89
CA LEU A 477 -14.43 11.69 1.70
C LEU A 477 -14.91 10.25 1.71
N LEU A 478 -14.76 9.52 2.82
CA LEU A 478 -15.28 8.16 2.97
C LEU A 478 -16.80 8.12 2.72
N SER A 479 -17.55 9.07 3.31
CA SER A 479 -19.01 9.12 3.17
C SER A 479 -19.46 9.31 1.72
N TRP A 480 -18.75 10.13 0.96
CA TRP A 480 -19.07 10.45 -0.44
C TRP A 480 -18.41 9.53 -1.45
N TRP A 481 -17.41 8.72 -1.06
CA TRP A 481 -16.64 7.91 -1.98
C TRP A 481 -17.46 6.94 -2.84
N PRO A 482 -18.46 6.20 -2.31
CA PRO A 482 -19.28 5.33 -3.14
C PRO A 482 -20.00 6.08 -4.27
N GLU A 483 -20.46 7.30 -3.99
CA GLU A 483 -21.14 8.16 -4.96
C GLU A 483 -20.16 8.71 -6.01
N ILE A 484 -18.95 9.10 -5.58
CA ILE A 484 -17.87 9.49 -6.50
C ILE A 484 -17.52 8.35 -7.45
N LEU A 485 -17.42 7.10 -6.95
CA LEU A 485 -17.16 5.93 -7.80
C LEU A 485 -18.30 5.67 -8.79
N ARG A 486 -19.57 5.82 -8.36
CA ARG A 486 -20.74 5.68 -9.23
C ARG A 486 -20.70 6.69 -10.38
N ALA A 487 -20.49 7.97 -10.07
CA ALA A 487 -20.37 9.03 -11.06
C ALA A 487 -19.18 8.82 -12.00
N THR A 488 -18.02 8.37 -11.47
CA THR A 488 -16.85 8.02 -12.26
C THR A 488 -17.14 6.89 -13.25
N SER A 489 -17.88 5.86 -12.83
CA SER A 489 -18.31 4.76 -13.73
C SER A 489 -19.18 5.28 -14.88
N MET A 490 -20.14 6.15 -14.58
CA MET A 490 -21.00 6.75 -15.61
C MET A 490 -20.23 7.65 -16.58
N LEU A 491 -19.28 8.45 -16.08
CA LEU A 491 -18.40 9.26 -16.93
C LEU A 491 -17.57 8.36 -17.86
N ARG A 492 -17.04 7.24 -17.35
CA ARG A 492 -16.30 6.26 -18.15
C ARG A 492 -17.17 5.63 -19.24
N GLU A 493 -18.43 5.31 -18.96
CA GLU A 493 -19.40 4.83 -19.95
C GLU A 493 -19.68 5.87 -21.06
N GLN A 494 -19.60 7.16 -20.73
CA GLN A 494 -19.69 8.27 -21.69
C GLN A 494 -18.37 8.56 -22.42
N GLY A 495 -17.31 7.78 -22.17
CA GLY A 495 -15.98 7.99 -22.76
C GLY A 495 -15.19 9.15 -22.13
N ILE A 496 -15.64 9.70 -21.00
CA ILE A 496 -14.95 10.73 -20.24
C ILE A 496 -14.04 10.06 -19.21
N SER A 497 -12.73 10.29 -19.31
CA SER A 497 -11.74 9.77 -18.37
C SER A 497 -10.98 10.89 -17.68
N LEU A 498 -10.51 10.62 -16.46
CA LEU A 498 -9.68 11.54 -15.69
C LEU A 498 -8.36 11.85 -16.42
N GLY A 499 -7.64 10.82 -16.86
CA GLY A 499 -6.42 10.98 -17.65
C GLY A 499 -6.72 11.34 -19.10
N GLN A 500 -5.89 12.23 -19.66
CA GLN A 500 -5.86 12.54 -21.08
C GLN A 500 -4.75 11.76 -21.78
N THR A 501 -4.97 11.37 -23.03
CA THR A 501 -3.96 10.67 -23.83
C THR A 501 -2.80 11.61 -24.13
N ILE A 502 -1.59 11.17 -23.81
CA ILE A 502 -0.36 11.82 -24.29
C ILE A 502 -0.19 11.45 -25.76
N ALA A 503 -0.49 12.40 -26.66
CA ALA A 503 -0.31 12.19 -28.08
C ALA A 503 1.17 12.05 -28.44
N ALA A 504 1.50 11.08 -29.30
CA ALA A 504 2.72 11.10 -30.09
C ALA A 504 2.69 12.36 -30.96
N HIS A 505 3.35 13.43 -30.51
CA HIS A 505 3.36 14.77 -31.11
C HIS A 505 1.99 15.50 -31.13
N ARG A 506 1.73 16.28 -30.07
CA ARG A 506 1.41 17.69 -30.30
C ARG A 506 2.56 18.51 -29.75
N THR A 507 3.10 19.38 -30.60
CA THR A 507 4.08 20.40 -30.24
C THR A 507 3.50 21.23 -29.09
N TRP A 508 3.92 20.94 -27.86
CA TRP A 508 3.78 21.85 -26.73
C TRP A 508 4.84 22.93 -26.95
N LEU A 509 4.44 23.99 -27.65
CA LEU A 509 5.21 25.23 -27.78
C LEU A 509 4.86 26.17 -26.63
#